data_AF-T0ZFX4-F1
#
_entry.id   AF-T0ZFX4-F1
#
_cell.length_a   1.000
_cell.length_b   1.000
_cell.length_c   1.000
_cell.angle_alpha   90.00
_cell.angle_beta   90.00
_cell.angle_gamma   90.00
#
_symmetry.space_group_name_H-M   'P 1'
#
loop_
_entity.id
_entity.type
_entity.pdbx_description
1 polymer ?
#
loop_
_entity_poly.entity_id
_entity_poly.type
_entity_poly.pdbx_seq_one_letter_code
_entity_poly.pdbx_strand_id
1 'polypeptide(L)'
;GTCEFETDRMRFLGRGRTLRHAQAMQDGTALSNTSGCVLDPVFCLRRRVHVAPGASVRVAFWTALADSRAAVLALMQTLRANGACAQVLAGSMAHAMAEQTRLGIDAVQAERLGHLASALLYADSRLRAPAEVLERGSGGAPVLWSCGISGDRPIVLLRIASESGLVRVHEVLLAQCYWQSKRLGVDVVLLNTAVNDGDPLQATLDERIQAQNTGLQADRDA
;
A
#
# COMPACT_ATOMS: atom_id res chain seq x y z
N GLY A 1 -3.25 -21.67 27.88
CA GLY A 1 -4.66 -21.55 28.26
C GLY A 1 -5.57 -21.79 27.07
N THR A 2 -6.87 -21.89 27.31
CA THR A 2 -7.90 -21.93 26.27
C THR A 2 -7.86 -20.66 25.41
N CYS A 3 -8.36 -20.77 24.18
CA CYS A 3 -8.48 -19.63 23.27
C CYS A 3 -9.73 -18.84 23.65
N GLU A 4 -9.58 -17.54 23.85
CA GLU A 4 -10.68 -16.62 24.14
C GLU A 4 -10.82 -15.63 22.97
N PHE A 5 -12.03 -15.13 22.69
CA PHE A 5 -12.27 -14.12 21.67
C PHE A 5 -13.34 -13.10 22.05
N GLU A 6 -13.25 -11.91 21.45
CA GLU A 6 -14.25 -10.84 21.57
C GLU A 6 -14.58 -10.29 20.19
N THR A 7 -15.87 -10.04 19.94
CA THR A 7 -16.37 -9.51 18.67
C THR A 7 -16.98 -8.12 18.80
N ASP A 8 -17.28 -7.66 20.02
CA ASP A 8 -17.90 -6.36 20.28
C ASP A 8 -16.86 -5.37 20.84
N ARG A 9 -16.62 -4.25 20.13
CA ARG A 9 -15.63 -3.24 20.55
C ARG A 9 -15.99 -2.58 21.88
N MET A 10 -17.27 -2.39 22.19
CA MET A 10 -17.71 -1.83 23.48
C MET A 10 -17.43 -2.78 24.64
N ARG A 11 -17.57 -4.11 24.43
CA ARG A 11 -17.19 -5.10 25.44
C ARG A 11 -15.69 -5.21 25.60
N PHE A 12 -14.94 -5.10 24.50
CA PHE A 12 -13.47 -5.12 24.54
C PHE A 12 -12.89 -3.90 25.26
N LEU A 13 -13.26 -2.69 24.82
CA LEU A 13 -12.73 -1.45 25.37
C LEU A 13 -13.34 -1.14 26.74
N GLY A 14 -14.66 -1.24 26.89
CA GLY A 14 -15.40 -0.67 28.01
C GLY A 14 -15.71 0.82 27.83
N ARG A 15 -16.72 1.31 28.54
CA ARG A 15 -17.19 2.71 28.43
C ARG A 15 -16.10 3.68 28.88
N GLY A 16 -15.85 4.71 28.06
CA GLY A 16 -14.87 5.77 28.36
C GLY A 16 -13.42 5.32 28.32
N ARG A 17 -13.13 4.17 27.68
CA ARG A 17 -11.79 3.58 27.64
C ARG A 17 -11.17 3.60 26.24
N THR A 18 -9.85 3.58 26.21
CA THR A 18 -9.04 3.48 24.99
C THR A 18 -8.32 2.15 24.93
N LEU A 19 -7.67 1.85 23.80
CA LEU A 19 -6.85 0.63 23.65
C LEU A 19 -5.74 0.52 24.71
N ARG A 20 -5.23 1.65 25.24
CA ARG A 20 -4.17 1.66 26.25
C ARG A 20 -4.63 1.13 27.62
N HIS A 21 -5.92 1.19 27.92
CA HIS A 21 -6.49 0.78 29.20
C HIS A 21 -7.84 0.05 29.03
N ALA A 22 -7.94 -0.74 27.95
CA ALA A 22 -9.13 -1.50 27.62
C ALA A 22 -9.55 -2.42 28.77
N GLN A 23 -10.85 -2.57 28.98
CA GLN A 23 -11.44 -3.44 29.99
C GLN A 23 -11.00 -4.89 29.81
N ALA A 24 -11.02 -5.39 28.57
CA ALA A 24 -10.56 -6.73 28.28
C ALA A 24 -9.12 -6.98 28.75
N MET A 25 -8.24 -5.98 28.73
CA MET A 25 -6.82 -6.11 29.07
C MET A 25 -6.54 -6.07 30.59
N GLN A 26 -7.55 -5.84 31.43
CA GLN A 26 -7.39 -5.86 32.88
C GLN A 26 -7.25 -7.29 33.42
N ASP A 27 -6.46 -7.46 34.47
CA ASP A 27 -6.25 -8.76 35.10
C ASP A 27 -7.57 -9.39 35.55
N GLY A 28 -7.66 -10.72 35.43
CA GLY A 28 -8.85 -11.49 35.78
C GLY A 28 -10.03 -11.37 34.81
N THR A 29 -9.95 -10.53 33.76
CA THR A 29 -11.06 -10.37 32.80
C THR A 29 -11.02 -11.46 31.73
N ALA A 30 -12.13 -12.20 31.59
CA ALA A 30 -12.36 -13.13 30.49
C ALA A 30 -13.03 -12.41 29.31
N LEU A 31 -12.70 -12.79 28.07
CA LEU A 31 -13.47 -12.32 26.91
C LEU A 31 -14.81 -13.07 26.82
N SER A 32 -15.80 -12.46 26.16
CA SER A 32 -17.16 -13.01 26.13
C SER A 32 -17.27 -14.34 25.38
N ASN A 33 -16.37 -14.62 24.43
CA ASN A 33 -16.47 -15.76 23.51
C ASN A 33 -17.80 -15.80 22.75
N THR A 34 -18.37 -14.63 22.47
CA THR A 34 -19.62 -14.49 21.72
C THR A 34 -19.36 -13.93 20.32
N SER A 35 -20.20 -14.33 19.38
CA SER A 35 -20.25 -13.81 18.02
C SER A 35 -21.69 -13.50 17.65
N GLY A 36 -21.91 -12.57 16.73
CA GLY A 36 -23.25 -12.19 16.29
C GLY A 36 -23.29 -10.76 15.73
N CYS A 37 -24.49 -10.23 15.59
CA CYS A 37 -24.70 -8.84 15.19
C CYS A 37 -24.30 -7.90 16.32
N VAL A 38 -23.30 -7.06 16.07
CA VAL A 38 -22.79 -6.04 16.98
C VAL A 38 -22.77 -4.70 16.26
N LEU A 39 -22.90 -3.60 17.00
CA LEU A 39 -22.90 -2.26 16.41
C LEU A 39 -21.53 -1.86 15.86
N ASP A 40 -20.47 -2.30 16.55
CA ASP A 40 -19.10 -1.92 16.25
C ASP A 40 -18.19 -3.15 16.40
N PRO A 41 -17.96 -3.89 15.31
CA PRO A 41 -17.25 -5.16 15.36
C PRO A 41 -15.75 -4.97 15.55
N VAL A 42 -15.17 -5.84 16.36
CA VAL A 42 -13.72 -6.01 16.49
C VAL A 42 -13.39 -7.49 16.31
N PHE A 43 -12.16 -7.80 15.88
CA PHE A 43 -11.64 -9.16 15.95
C PHE A 43 -10.55 -9.23 17.02
N CYS A 44 -10.88 -9.76 18.19
CA CYS A 44 -9.92 -9.98 19.26
C CYS A 44 -9.74 -11.47 19.53
N LEU A 45 -8.49 -11.93 19.54
CA LEU A 45 -8.11 -13.28 19.89
C LEU A 45 -7.13 -13.23 21.07
N ARG A 46 -7.37 -14.03 22.10
CA ARG A 46 -6.53 -14.12 23.29
C ARG A 46 -6.09 -15.55 23.52
N ARG A 47 -4.79 -15.72 23.74
CA ARG A 47 -4.18 -16.99 24.13
C ARG A 47 -3.12 -16.73 25.18
N ARG A 48 -3.20 -17.44 26.30
CA ARG A 48 -2.13 -17.44 27.32
C ARG A 48 -1.10 -18.51 26.98
N VAL A 49 0.15 -18.09 26.83
CA VAL A 49 1.32 -18.96 26.63
C VAL A 49 2.24 -18.86 27.84
N HIS A 50 2.84 -19.98 28.24
CA HIS A 50 3.88 -19.99 29.26
C HIS A 50 5.23 -20.08 28.55
N VAL A 51 6.16 -19.19 28.89
CA VAL A 51 7.51 -19.15 28.33
C VAL A 51 8.48 -19.43 29.47
N ALA A 52 9.17 -20.57 29.42
CA ALA A 52 10.16 -20.94 30.42
C ALA A 52 11.42 -20.05 30.31
N PRO A 53 12.26 -19.97 31.36
CA PRO A 53 13.55 -19.27 31.29
C PRO A 53 14.40 -19.77 30.10
N GLY A 54 14.92 -18.85 29.30
CA GLY A 54 15.73 -19.16 28.11
C GLY A 54 14.92 -19.71 26.91
N ALA A 55 13.63 -19.95 27.05
CA ALA A 55 12.78 -20.41 25.95
C ALA A 55 12.23 -19.25 25.13
N SER A 56 11.77 -19.55 23.91
CA SER A 56 11.10 -18.60 23.03
C SER A 56 9.85 -19.22 22.42
N VAL A 57 8.81 -18.41 22.24
CA VAL A 57 7.57 -18.80 21.57
C VAL A 57 7.37 -17.91 20.35
N ARG A 58 7.06 -18.52 19.20
CA ARG A 58 6.72 -17.81 17.97
C ARG A 58 5.21 -17.90 17.73
N VAL A 59 4.58 -16.77 17.45
CA VAL A 59 3.14 -16.68 17.17
C VAL A 59 2.97 -16.02 15.80
N ALA A 60 2.17 -16.64 14.94
CA ALA A 60 1.77 -16.06 13.65
C ALA A 60 0.29 -15.72 13.70
N PHE A 61 -0.06 -14.52 13.26
CA PHE A 61 -1.44 -14.08 13.11
C PHE A 61 -1.78 -14.04 11.62
N TRP A 62 -2.86 -14.71 11.24
CA TRP A 62 -3.33 -14.76 9.86
C TRP A 62 -4.63 -13.98 9.75
N THR A 63 -4.69 -13.07 8.79
CA THR A 63 -5.95 -12.45 8.35
C THR A 63 -6.19 -12.90 6.92
N ALA A 64 -7.35 -13.47 6.65
CA ALA A 64 -7.72 -13.98 5.34
C ALA A 64 -9.05 -13.36 4.89
N LEU A 65 -9.11 -13.05 3.60
CA LEU A 65 -10.29 -12.53 2.91
C LEU A 65 -10.53 -13.39 1.68
N ALA A 66 -11.78 -13.74 1.41
CA ALA A 66 -12.21 -14.40 0.18
C ALA A 66 -13.70 -14.15 -0.06
N ASP A 67 -14.17 -14.39 -1.28
CA ASP A 67 -15.55 -14.11 -1.72
C ASP A 67 -16.61 -15.02 -1.07
N SER A 68 -16.19 -16.03 -0.32
CA SER A 68 -17.10 -16.91 0.41
C SER A 68 -16.48 -17.44 1.70
N ARG A 69 -17.36 -17.80 2.65
CA ARG A 69 -16.97 -18.48 3.89
C ARG A 69 -16.19 -19.77 3.62
N ALA A 70 -16.63 -20.56 2.63
CA ALA A 70 -15.96 -21.80 2.26
C ALA A 70 -14.52 -21.56 1.79
N ALA A 71 -14.30 -20.54 0.97
CA ALA A 71 -12.98 -20.17 0.47
C ALA A 71 -12.04 -19.69 1.61
N VAL A 72 -12.54 -18.86 2.54
CA VAL A 72 -11.75 -18.45 3.72
C VAL A 72 -11.34 -19.66 4.56
N LEU A 73 -12.25 -20.60 4.80
CA LEU A 73 -11.95 -21.81 5.58
C LEU A 73 -10.91 -22.69 4.89
N ALA A 74 -10.99 -22.86 3.57
CA ALA A 74 -10.00 -23.58 2.78
C ALA A 74 -8.62 -22.92 2.86
N LEU A 75 -8.55 -21.58 2.71
CA LEU A 75 -7.30 -20.83 2.84
C LEU A 75 -6.68 -20.97 4.25
N MET A 76 -7.50 -20.85 5.29
CA MET A 76 -7.07 -21.04 6.67
C MET A 76 -6.56 -22.45 6.95
N GLN A 77 -7.09 -23.47 6.29
CA GLN A 77 -6.63 -24.85 6.45
C GLN A 77 -5.18 -25.01 5.95
N THR A 78 -4.87 -24.44 4.78
CA THR A 78 -3.50 -24.42 4.23
C THR A 78 -2.54 -23.67 5.15
N LEU A 79 -2.95 -22.52 5.68
CA LEU A 79 -2.12 -21.67 6.53
C LEU A 79 -1.86 -22.25 7.94
N ARG A 80 -2.61 -23.27 8.35
CA ARG A 80 -2.40 -24.01 9.60
C ARG A 80 -1.35 -25.11 9.49
N ALA A 81 -0.90 -25.47 8.29
CA ALA A 81 0.13 -26.48 8.11
C ALA A 81 1.46 -26.06 8.77
N ASN A 82 2.20 -27.03 9.32
CA ASN A 82 3.52 -26.77 9.86
C ASN A 82 4.44 -26.17 8.78
N GLY A 83 5.09 -25.06 9.10
CA GLY A 83 5.98 -24.37 8.16
C GLY A 83 5.29 -23.44 7.16
N ALA A 84 3.95 -23.35 7.13
CA ALA A 84 3.23 -22.45 6.22
C ALA A 84 3.70 -20.99 6.31
N CYS A 85 3.96 -20.49 7.52
CA CYS A 85 4.51 -19.15 7.74
C CYS A 85 5.86 -18.95 7.04
N ALA A 86 6.80 -19.89 7.22
CA ALA A 86 8.11 -19.81 6.58
C ALA A 86 8.01 -19.89 5.06
N GLN A 87 7.13 -20.76 4.54
CA GLN A 87 6.92 -20.91 3.10
C GLN A 87 6.32 -19.64 2.48
N VAL A 88 5.30 -19.03 3.09
CA VAL A 88 4.70 -17.77 2.61
C VAL A 88 5.72 -16.64 2.60
N LEU A 89 6.54 -16.51 3.65
CA LEU A 89 7.59 -15.51 3.72
C LEU A 89 8.68 -15.73 2.65
N ALA A 90 9.14 -16.97 2.48
CA ALA A 90 10.13 -17.31 1.46
C ALA A 90 9.59 -17.06 0.05
N GLY A 91 8.35 -17.45 -0.23
CA GLY A 91 7.70 -17.18 -1.51
C GLY A 91 7.52 -15.69 -1.78
N SER A 92 7.15 -14.90 -0.76
CA SER A 92 7.04 -13.44 -0.87
C SER A 92 8.38 -12.79 -1.18
N MET A 93 9.46 -13.26 -0.56
CA MET A 93 10.82 -12.79 -0.82
C MET A 93 11.28 -13.15 -2.24
N ALA A 94 11.09 -14.40 -2.67
CA ALA A 94 11.41 -14.84 -4.03
C ALA A 94 10.63 -14.05 -5.09
N HIS A 95 9.34 -13.81 -4.85
CA HIS A 95 8.51 -12.97 -5.72
C HIS A 95 9.02 -11.52 -5.77
N ALA A 96 9.38 -10.92 -4.63
CA ALA A 96 9.94 -9.58 -4.60
C ALA A 96 11.27 -9.47 -5.35
N MET A 97 12.15 -10.46 -5.23
CA MET A 97 13.42 -10.51 -5.96
C MET A 97 13.22 -10.70 -7.47
N ALA A 98 12.30 -11.58 -7.87
CA ALA A 98 11.95 -11.78 -9.28
C ALA A 98 11.41 -10.48 -9.90
N GLU A 99 10.58 -9.76 -9.14
CA GLU A 99 10.02 -8.49 -9.58
C GLU A 99 11.08 -7.38 -9.70
N GLN A 100 12.00 -7.28 -8.73
CA GLN A 100 13.15 -6.39 -8.82
C GLN A 100 14.02 -6.70 -10.05
N THR A 101 14.26 -7.98 -10.32
CA THR A 101 15.00 -8.44 -11.50
C THR A 101 14.28 -8.04 -12.79
N ARG A 102 12.97 -8.26 -12.86
CA ARG A 102 12.13 -7.91 -14.03
C ARG A 102 12.19 -6.40 -14.33
N LEU A 103 12.15 -5.59 -13.29
CA LEU A 103 12.21 -4.12 -13.40
C LEU A 103 13.64 -3.59 -13.55
N GLY A 104 14.67 -4.43 -13.41
CA GLY A 104 16.07 -4.02 -13.46
C GLY A 104 16.48 -3.09 -12.31
N ILE A 105 15.90 -3.26 -11.12
CA ILE A 105 16.16 -2.41 -9.95
C ILE A 105 16.84 -3.18 -8.83
N ASP A 106 17.66 -2.49 -8.04
CA ASP A 106 18.21 -3.02 -6.80
C ASP A 106 17.29 -2.81 -5.59
N ALA A 107 17.70 -3.32 -4.43
CA ALA A 107 16.94 -3.20 -3.19
C ALA A 107 16.79 -1.75 -2.70
N VAL A 108 17.80 -0.90 -2.93
CA VAL A 108 17.81 0.51 -2.51
C VAL A 108 16.84 1.32 -3.35
N GLN A 109 16.82 1.08 -4.65
CA GLN A 109 15.82 1.64 -5.56
C GLN A 109 14.43 1.16 -5.16
N ALA A 110 14.21 -0.15 -4.96
CA ALA A 110 12.92 -0.68 -4.57
C ALA A 110 12.39 -0.06 -3.26
N GLU A 111 13.25 0.12 -2.26
CA GLU A 111 12.91 0.81 -1.01
C GLU A 111 12.53 2.27 -1.25
N ARG A 112 13.29 3.00 -2.07
CA ARG A 112 13.01 4.40 -2.42
C ARG A 112 11.67 4.56 -3.16
N LEU A 113 11.41 3.69 -4.14
CA LEU A 113 10.14 3.69 -4.89
C LEU A 113 8.94 3.33 -3.99
N GLY A 114 9.14 2.44 -3.03
CA GLY A 114 8.16 2.12 -1.98
C GLY A 114 7.87 3.29 -1.04
N HIS A 115 8.90 4.07 -0.65
CA HIS A 115 8.69 5.30 0.12
C HIS A 115 7.87 6.34 -0.65
N LEU A 116 8.11 6.51 -1.95
CA LEU A 116 7.28 7.39 -2.79
C LEU A 116 5.83 6.89 -2.90
N ALA A 117 5.61 5.56 -2.99
CA ALA A 117 4.27 4.98 -2.97
C ALA A 117 3.53 5.29 -1.65
N SER A 118 4.24 5.21 -0.52
CA SER A 118 3.68 5.52 0.81
C SER A 118 3.14 6.94 0.88
N ALA A 119 3.89 7.90 0.32
CA ALA A 119 3.46 9.29 0.25
C ALA A 119 2.15 9.49 -0.54
N LEU A 120 1.94 8.69 -1.60
CA LEU A 120 0.71 8.69 -2.40
C LEU A 120 -0.46 8.04 -1.66
N LEU A 121 -0.23 6.94 -0.96
CA LEU A 121 -1.27 6.17 -0.27
C LEU A 121 -1.77 6.85 1.02
N TYR A 122 -0.86 7.47 1.77
CA TYR A 122 -1.17 8.09 3.07
C TYR A 122 -1.29 9.61 3.01
N ALA A 123 -1.21 10.21 1.81
CA ALA A 123 -1.27 11.65 1.60
C ALA A 123 -0.35 12.41 2.57
N ASP A 124 0.96 12.13 2.52
CA ASP A 124 1.95 12.67 3.44
C ASP A 124 1.84 14.21 3.55
N SER A 125 1.56 14.70 4.76
CA SER A 125 1.33 16.12 5.01
C SER A 125 2.54 16.99 4.70
N ARG A 126 3.75 16.41 4.68
CA ARG A 126 5.00 17.12 4.32
C ARG A 126 5.09 17.43 2.83
N LEU A 127 4.38 16.67 1.99
CA LEU A 127 4.31 16.91 0.54
C LEU A 127 3.11 17.75 0.14
N ARG A 128 2.27 18.15 1.12
CA ARG A 128 1.13 19.01 0.86
C ARG A 128 1.60 20.41 0.47
N ALA A 129 1.02 20.95 -0.60
CA ALA A 129 1.29 22.30 -1.01
C ALA A 129 0.87 23.32 0.07
N PRO A 130 1.56 24.47 0.19
CA PRO A 130 1.15 25.56 1.08
C PRO A 130 -0.28 26.04 0.80
N ALA A 131 -0.97 26.55 1.82
CA ALA A 131 -2.36 27.00 1.71
C ALA A 131 -2.57 28.00 0.56
N GLU A 132 -1.66 28.95 0.39
CA GLU A 132 -1.67 29.95 -0.69
C GLU A 132 -1.60 29.35 -2.11
N VAL A 133 -0.99 28.16 -2.26
CA VAL A 133 -0.96 27.44 -3.54
C VAL A 133 -2.31 26.73 -3.76
N LEU A 134 -2.84 26.12 -2.70
CA LEU A 134 -4.13 25.42 -2.74
C LEU A 134 -5.29 26.37 -3.04
N GLU A 135 -5.29 27.57 -2.44
CA GLU A 135 -6.31 28.61 -2.66
C GLU A 135 -6.29 29.17 -4.09
N ARG A 136 -5.12 29.19 -4.72
CA ARG A 136 -4.99 29.55 -6.16
C ARG A 136 -5.41 28.42 -7.09
N GLY A 137 -5.45 27.18 -6.59
CA GLY A 137 -5.95 26.03 -7.34
C GLY A 137 -7.43 26.22 -7.66
N SER A 138 -7.77 26.20 -8.94
CA SER A 138 -9.16 26.27 -9.39
C SER A 138 -9.46 25.13 -10.36
N GLY A 139 -10.73 24.75 -10.43
CA GLY A 139 -11.20 23.64 -11.25
C GLY A 139 -11.47 22.37 -10.44
N GLY A 140 -11.57 21.25 -11.16
CA GLY A 140 -11.89 19.93 -10.62
C GLY A 140 -11.70 18.88 -11.71
N ALA A 141 -12.32 17.70 -11.56
CA ALA A 141 -12.21 16.61 -12.52
C ALA A 141 -12.44 17.02 -14.00
N PRO A 142 -13.41 17.90 -14.35
CA PRO A 142 -13.60 18.32 -15.74
C PRO A 142 -12.38 19.02 -16.38
N VAL A 143 -11.62 19.77 -15.58
CA VAL A 143 -10.39 20.43 -16.08
C VAL A 143 -9.32 19.38 -16.35
N LEU A 144 -9.18 18.38 -15.47
CA LEU A 144 -8.25 17.27 -15.68
C LEU A 144 -8.60 16.45 -16.93
N TRP A 145 -9.88 16.17 -17.15
CA TRP A 145 -10.34 15.43 -18.33
C TRP A 145 -10.05 16.15 -19.64
N SER A 146 -10.13 17.48 -19.65
CA SER A 146 -9.76 18.29 -20.83
C SER A 146 -8.27 18.14 -21.20
N CYS A 147 -7.44 17.77 -20.23
CA CYS A 147 -6.03 17.44 -20.41
C CYS A 147 -5.77 15.93 -20.56
N GLY A 148 -6.80 15.09 -20.68
CA GLY A 148 -6.67 13.64 -20.78
C GLY A 148 -6.28 12.94 -19.46
N ILE A 149 -6.40 13.62 -18.32
CA ILE A 149 -6.06 13.07 -17.00
C ILE A 149 -7.35 12.59 -16.33
N SER A 150 -7.44 11.30 -15.96
CA SER A 150 -8.66 10.71 -15.39
C SER A 150 -9.06 11.37 -14.06
N GLY A 151 -8.09 11.56 -13.15
CA GLY A 151 -8.35 12.09 -11.81
C GLY A 151 -8.90 11.07 -10.80
N ASP A 152 -9.12 9.82 -11.21
CA ASP A 152 -9.58 8.73 -10.31
C ASP A 152 -8.43 8.06 -9.55
N ARG A 153 -7.21 8.23 -10.04
CA ARG A 153 -5.97 7.66 -9.46
C ARG A 153 -5.16 8.76 -8.79
N PRO A 154 -4.27 8.41 -7.83
CA PRO A 154 -3.24 9.33 -7.40
C PRO A 154 -2.46 9.88 -8.59
N ILE A 155 -2.19 11.19 -8.59
CA ILE A 155 -1.47 11.88 -9.66
C ILE A 155 -0.09 12.30 -9.14
N VAL A 156 0.95 11.96 -9.88
CA VAL A 156 2.31 12.48 -9.70
C VAL A 156 2.61 13.48 -10.79
N LEU A 157 2.80 14.75 -10.43
CA LEU A 157 3.22 15.81 -11.35
C LEU A 157 4.72 16.05 -11.23
N LEU A 158 5.44 15.93 -12.35
CA LEU A 158 6.84 16.32 -12.45
C LEU A 158 6.98 17.50 -13.42
N ARG A 159 7.48 18.63 -12.91
CA ARG A 159 7.78 19.82 -13.72
C ARG A 159 9.22 19.75 -14.23
N ILE A 160 9.42 19.92 -15.53
CA ILE A 160 10.72 19.83 -16.18
C ILE A 160 11.01 21.15 -16.91
N ALA A 161 12.04 21.88 -16.48
CA ALA A 161 12.40 23.17 -17.07
C ALA A 161 13.58 23.09 -18.05
N SER A 162 14.29 21.96 -18.11
CA SER A 162 15.42 21.71 -19.01
C SER A 162 15.75 20.21 -19.05
N GLU A 163 16.64 19.81 -19.96
CA GLU A 163 17.06 18.41 -20.14
C GLU A 163 17.68 17.77 -18.91
N SER A 164 18.27 18.54 -17.99
CA SER A 164 18.81 17.99 -16.73
C SER A 164 17.73 17.33 -15.86
N GLY A 165 16.45 17.68 -16.08
CA GLY A 165 15.31 17.03 -15.43
C GLY A 165 14.96 15.65 -15.99
N LEU A 166 15.52 15.23 -17.14
CA LEU A 166 15.23 13.92 -17.74
C LEU A 166 15.66 12.74 -16.87
N VAL A 167 16.67 12.93 -16.01
CA VAL A 167 17.06 11.91 -15.01
C VAL A 167 15.89 11.62 -14.05
N ARG A 168 15.17 12.67 -13.62
CA ARG A 168 14.00 12.52 -12.74
C ARG A 168 12.81 11.94 -13.48
N VAL A 169 12.66 12.24 -14.77
CA VAL A 169 11.64 11.62 -15.62
C VAL A 169 11.84 10.10 -15.63
N HIS A 170 13.06 9.63 -15.89
CA HIS A 170 13.35 8.20 -15.87
C HIS A 170 13.02 7.56 -14.51
N GLU A 171 13.37 8.21 -13.40
CA GLU A 171 13.06 7.71 -12.07
C GLU A 171 11.56 7.62 -11.79
N VAL A 172 10.77 8.62 -12.18
CA VAL A 172 9.30 8.60 -11.99
C VAL A 172 8.62 7.56 -12.88
N LEU A 173 9.09 7.37 -14.12
CA LEU A 173 8.55 6.34 -15.00
C LEU A 173 8.87 4.92 -14.48
N LEU A 174 10.08 4.72 -13.96
CA LEU A 174 10.45 3.49 -13.27
C LEU A 174 9.60 3.27 -12.00
N ALA A 175 9.34 4.34 -11.24
CA ALA A 175 8.45 4.31 -10.08
C ALA A 175 7.04 3.86 -10.48
N GLN A 176 6.52 4.37 -11.60
CA GLN A 176 5.20 3.99 -12.10
C GLN A 176 5.10 2.50 -12.43
N CYS A 177 6.11 1.92 -13.09
CA CYS A 177 6.16 0.47 -13.34
C CYS A 177 6.20 -0.33 -12.03
N TYR A 178 7.02 0.12 -11.07
CA TYR A 178 7.09 -0.50 -9.75
C TYR A 178 5.74 -0.44 -9.01
N TRP A 179 5.06 0.70 -9.01
CA TRP A 179 3.74 0.82 -8.37
C TRP A 179 2.70 -0.06 -9.05
N GLN A 180 2.70 -0.12 -10.39
CA GLN A 180 1.80 -0.99 -11.13
C GLN A 180 1.99 -2.46 -10.75
N SER A 181 3.22 -2.92 -10.54
CA SER A 181 3.46 -4.29 -10.08
C SER A 181 3.05 -4.55 -8.64
N LYS A 182 2.92 -3.49 -7.83
CA LYS A 182 2.25 -3.53 -6.52
C LYS A 182 0.74 -3.35 -6.60
N ARG A 183 0.16 -3.43 -7.80
CA ARG A 183 -1.28 -3.20 -8.09
C ARG A 183 -1.75 -1.80 -7.69
N LEU A 184 -0.84 -0.83 -7.64
CA LEU A 184 -1.13 0.58 -7.40
C LEU A 184 -1.06 1.35 -8.72
N GLY A 185 -2.23 1.66 -9.28
CA GLY A 185 -2.32 2.51 -10.47
C GLY A 185 -2.10 3.97 -10.12
N VAL A 186 -1.16 4.63 -10.80
CA VAL A 186 -0.81 6.04 -10.60
C VAL A 186 -0.70 6.73 -11.95
N ASP A 187 -1.30 7.91 -12.07
CA ASP A 187 -1.20 8.75 -13.24
C ASP A 187 0.05 9.65 -13.10
N VAL A 188 0.98 9.55 -14.05
CA VAL A 188 2.18 10.39 -14.09
C VAL A 188 1.96 11.49 -15.12
N VAL A 189 2.09 12.74 -14.68
CA VAL A 189 1.97 13.94 -15.52
C VAL A 189 3.34 14.60 -15.59
N LEU A 190 3.89 14.69 -16.81
CA LEU A 190 5.14 15.38 -17.08
C LEU A 190 4.81 16.76 -17.68
N LEU A 191 5.13 17.83 -16.94
CA LEU A 191 4.87 19.20 -17.38
C LEU A 191 6.17 19.85 -17.84
N ASN A 192 6.30 20.04 -19.15
CA ASN A 192 7.37 20.82 -19.73
C ASN A 192 7.15 22.31 -19.47
N THR A 193 8.14 22.96 -18.84
CA THR A 193 8.16 24.39 -18.53
C THR A 193 9.42 25.07 -19.04
N ALA A 194 10.11 24.48 -20.03
CA ALA A 194 11.30 25.07 -20.64
C ALA A 194 10.93 26.32 -21.45
N VAL A 195 11.81 27.33 -21.40
CA VAL A 195 11.59 28.62 -22.08
C VAL A 195 12.31 28.69 -23.43
N ASN A 196 13.54 28.13 -23.51
CA ASN A 196 14.39 28.23 -24.70
C ASN A 196 14.46 26.92 -25.50
N ASP A 197 14.41 25.76 -24.82
CA ASP A 197 14.54 24.42 -25.41
C ASP A 197 13.22 23.62 -25.32
N GLY A 198 12.08 24.30 -25.48
CA GLY A 198 10.75 23.72 -25.30
C GLY A 198 10.47 22.54 -26.23
N ASP A 199 10.62 22.75 -27.55
CA ASP A 199 10.26 21.76 -28.57
C ASP A 199 11.16 20.51 -28.55
N PRO A 200 12.50 20.61 -28.46
CA PRO A 200 13.37 19.43 -28.37
C PRO A 200 13.12 18.61 -27.11
N LEU A 201 12.90 19.28 -25.97
CA LEU A 201 12.56 18.62 -24.73
C LEU A 201 11.20 17.92 -24.83
N GLN A 202 10.20 18.58 -25.44
CA GLN A 202 8.88 18.00 -25.63
C GLN A 202 8.94 16.72 -26.46
N ALA A 203 9.66 16.73 -27.59
CA ALA A 203 9.83 15.55 -28.43
C ALA A 203 10.46 14.37 -27.66
N THR A 204 11.45 14.65 -26.82
CA THR A 204 12.10 13.64 -25.96
C THR A 204 11.14 13.09 -24.91
N LEU A 205 10.28 13.93 -24.34
CA LEU A 205 9.27 13.50 -23.38
C LEU A 205 8.20 12.64 -24.05
N ASP A 206 7.72 13.04 -25.23
CA ASP A 206 6.69 12.32 -25.97
C ASP A 206 7.16 10.90 -26.34
N GLU A 207 8.41 10.74 -26.79
CA GLU A 207 9.01 9.43 -27.05
C GLU A 207 9.00 8.53 -25.80
N ARG A 208 9.42 9.07 -24.65
CA ARG A 208 9.43 8.34 -23.37
C ARG A 208 8.03 8.00 -22.89
N ILE A 209 7.07 8.90 -23.06
CA ILE A 209 5.67 8.69 -22.69
C ILE A 209 5.06 7.59 -23.56
N GLN A 210 5.32 7.60 -24.87
CA GLN A 210 4.82 6.58 -25.79
C GLN A 210 5.38 5.19 -25.46
N ALA A 211 6.70 5.11 -25.21
CA ALA A 211 7.34 3.87 -24.79
C ALA A 211 6.76 3.35 -23.46
N GLN A 212 6.58 4.25 -22.48
CA GLN A 212 5.98 3.93 -21.19
C GLN A 212 4.57 3.38 -21.35
N ASN A 213 3.68 4.09 -22.05
CA ASN A 213 2.29 3.69 -22.22
C ASN A 213 2.15 2.33 -22.91
N THR A 214 3.03 2.05 -23.88
CA THR A 214 3.10 0.75 -24.56
C THR A 214 3.49 -0.35 -23.57
N GLY A 215 4.51 -0.11 -22.73
CA GLY A 215 4.96 -1.06 -21.70
C GLY A 215 3.89 -1.33 -20.64
N LEU A 216 3.25 -0.27 -20.12
CA LEU A 216 2.20 -0.39 -19.11
C LEU A 216 0.95 -1.13 -19.64
N GLN A 217 0.65 -1.01 -20.93
CA GLN A 217 -0.48 -1.71 -21.56
C GLN A 217 -0.16 -3.21 -21.71
N ALA A 218 1.04 -3.55 -22.19
CA ALA A 218 1.47 -4.95 -22.30
C ALA A 218 1.44 -5.66 -20.93
N ASP A 219 1.88 -5.00 -19.86
CA ASP A 219 1.84 -5.53 -18.49
C ASP A 219 0.42 -5.69 -17.92
N ARG A 220 -0.59 -5.01 -18.48
CA ARG A 220 -2.01 -5.17 -18.05
C ARG A 220 -2.70 -6.34 -18.73
N ASP A 221 -2.28 -6.64 -19.95
CA ASP A 221 -2.87 -7.68 -20.79
C ASP A 221 -2.24 -9.07 -20.54
N ALA A 222 -1.15 -9.14 -19.75
CA ALA A 222 -0.44 -10.34 -19.31
C ALA A 222 -0.93 -10.87 -17.94
#